data_AF-A0A969C5P9-F1
#
_entry.id   AF-A0A969C5P9-F1
#
_cell.length_a   1.000
_cell.length_b   1.000
_cell.length_c   1.000
_cell.angle_alpha   90.00
_cell.angle_beta   90.00
_cell.angle_gamma   90.00
#
_symmetry.space_group_name_H-M   'P 1'
#
loop_
_entity.id
_entity.type
_entity.pdbx_description
1 polymer ?
#
loop_
_entity_poly.entity_id
_entity_poly.type
_entity_poly.pdbx_seq_one_letter_code
_entity_poly.pdbx_strand_id
1 'polypeptide(L)' 'LSLANTDEPDTSAYDDVEIVYRVKKKKHVGLIICAKKYERVQELLDSYAERITHDFLEIAPAREHYDD' A
#
# COMPACT_ATOMS: atom_id res chain seq x y z
N LEU A 1 3.07 -5.03 -2.24
CA LEU A 1 1.64 -5.18 -2.63
C LEU A 1 0.90 -5.59 -1.37
N SER A 2 -0.07 -4.78 -0.91
CA SER A 2 -0.86 -5.09 0.30
C SER A 2 -2.31 -5.42 -0.07
N LEU A 3 -2.95 -6.26 0.75
CA LEU A 3 -4.40 -6.47 0.73
C LEU A 3 -5.06 -5.28 1.43
N ALA A 4 -6.07 -4.70 0.80
CA ALA A 4 -6.76 -3.51 1.26
C ALA A 4 -8.16 -3.80 1.81
N ASN A 5 -8.53 -3.09 2.88
CA ASN A 5 -9.80 -3.24 3.61
C ASN A 5 -11.01 -2.77 2.80
N THR A 6 -10.76 -2.10 1.68
CA THR A 6 -11.75 -1.54 0.77
C THR A 6 -11.60 -2.16 -0.62
N ASP A 7 -12.71 -2.32 -1.33
CA ASP A 7 -12.72 -2.94 -2.67
C ASP A 7 -11.93 -2.11 -3.69
N GLU A 8 -12.03 -0.78 -3.60
CA GLU A 8 -11.29 0.18 -4.42
C GLU A 8 -10.53 1.14 -3.49
N PRO A 9 -9.30 0.79 -3.09
CA PRO A 9 -8.51 1.66 -2.23
C PRO A 9 -8.09 2.92 -2.98
N ASP A 10 -8.43 4.08 -2.42
CA ASP A 10 -8.04 5.36 -2.98
C ASP A 10 -6.58 5.68 -2.65
N THR A 11 -5.74 5.76 -3.67
CA THR A 11 -4.32 6.12 -3.55
C THR A 11 -4.03 7.55 -4.01
N SER A 12 -5.05 8.39 -4.16
CA SER A 12 -4.92 9.79 -4.60
C SER A 12 -3.97 10.62 -3.73
N ALA A 13 -3.86 10.30 -2.43
CA ALA A 13 -2.97 10.95 -1.47
C ALA A 13 -1.48 10.59 -1.59
N TYR A 14 -1.11 9.70 -2.52
CA TYR A 14 0.29 9.43 -2.90
C TYR A 14 0.50 10.11 -4.24
N ASP A 15 1.06 11.31 -4.28
CA ASP A 15 1.05 12.19 -5.47
C ASP A 15 2.44 12.60 -5.96
N ASP A 16 3.50 11.99 -5.41
CA ASP A 16 4.86 12.21 -5.87
C ASP A 16 5.01 11.88 -7.37
N VAL A 17 5.70 12.77 -8.11
CA VAL A 17 5.88 12.68 -9.57
C VAL A 17 6.66 11.43 -10.00
N GLU A 18 7.37 10.82 -9.06
CA GLU A 18 8.10 9.58 -9.22
C GLU A 18 7.18 8.35 -9.30
N ILE A 19 5.89 8.45 -8.99
CA ILE A 19 4.93 7.36 -9.17
C ILE A 19 4.61 7.20 -10.66
N VAL A 20 5.11 6.12 -11.26
CA VAL A 20 4.90 5.83 -12.68
C VAL A 20 3.76 4.86 -12.96
N TYR A 21 3.28 4.14 -11.93
CA TYR A 21 2.19 3.20 -12.07
C TYR A 21 1.44 2.98 -10.76
N ARG A 22 0.12 2.74 -10.87
CA ARG A 22 -0.78 2.39 -9.77
C ARG A 22 -1.50 1.11 -10.10
N VAL A 23 -1.46 0.14 -9.19
CA VAL A 23 -2.17 -1.13 -9.34
C VAL A 23 -3.68 -0.87 -9.29
N LYS A 24 -4.39 -1.30 -10.33
CA LYS A 24 -5.87 -1.28 -10.40
C LYS A 24 -6.41 -2.71 -10.26
N LYS A 25 -6.40 -3.23 -9.03
CA LYS A 25 -6.93 -4.57 -8.70
C LYS A 25 -7.74 -4.47 -7.41
N LYS A 26 -8.89 -5.14 -7.38
CA LYS A 26 -9.80 -5.13 -6.21
C LYS A 26 -9.06 -5.50 -4.93
N LYS A 27 -9.23 -4.74 -3.87
CA LYS A 27 -8.55 -4.93 -2.57
C LYS A 27 -7.02 -4.95 -2.64
N HIS A 28 -6.39 -4.31 -3.61
CA HIS A 28 -4.93 -4.28 -3.69
C HIS A 28 -4.42 -2.85 -3.77
N VAL A 29 -3.43 -2.55 -2.91
CA VAL A 29 -2.65 -1.30 -3.00
C VAL A 29 -1.22 -1.62 -3.42
N GLY A 30 -0.78 -0.95 -4.47
CA GLY A 30 0.58 -1.04 -4.98
C GLY A 30 0.92 0.13 -5.90
N LEU A 31 2.13 0.65 -5.72
CA LEU A 31 2.71 1.74 -6.50
C LEU A 31 4.05 1.27 -7.08
N ILE A 32 4.39 1.72 -8.29
CA ILE A 32 5.74 1.61 -8.84
C ILE A 32 6.34 3.01 -8.88
N ILE A 33 7.55 3.14 -8.33
CA ILE A 33 8.26 4.40 -8.16
C ILE A 33 9.53 4.37 -9.01
N CYS A 34 9.81 5.45 -9.71
CA CYS A 34 11.01 5.63 -10.51
C CYS A 34 11.60 7.03 -10.26
N ALA A 35 12.85 7.07 -9.81
CA ALA A 35 13.59 8.31 -9.61
C ALA A 35 15.01 8.19 -10.18
N LYS A 36 15.63 9.32 -10.52
CA LYS A 36 17.01 9.36 -11.04
C LYS A 36 18.05 9.03 -9.96
N LYS A 37 17.72 9.29 -8.69
CA LYS A 37 18.61 9.07 -7.55
C LYS A 37 18.11 7.89 -6.74
N TYR A 38 19.01 6.97 -6.41
CA TYR A 38 18.69 5.80 -5.59
C TYR A 38 18.16 6.20 -4.20
N GLU A 39 18.77 7.20 -3.56
CA GLU A 39 18.36 7.74 -2.26
C GLU A 39 16.88 8.14 -2.25
N ARG A 40 16.44 8.85 -3.31
CA ARG A 40 15.04 9.26 -3.45
C ARG A 40 14.08 8.08 -3.58
N VAL A 41 14.49 7.00 -4.25
CA VAL A 41 13.68 5.78 -4.32
C VAL A 41 13.55 5.17 -2.92
N GLN A 42 14.63 5.10 -2.15
CA GLN A 42 14.59 4.56 -0.78
C GLN A 42 13.69 5.38 0.14
N GLU A 43 13.83 6.71 0.15
CA GLU A 43 12.98 7.61 0.94
C GLU A 43 11.49 7.40 0.65
N LEU A 44 11.12 7.31 -0.62
CA LEU A 44 9.75 7.09 -1.04
C LEU A 44 9.23 5.69 -0.67
N LEU A 45 10.08 4.66 -0.82
CA LEU A 45 9.72 3.30 -0.42
C LEU A 45 9.47 3.21 1.09
N ASP A 46 10.35 3.78 1.91
CA ASP A 46 10.21 3.75 3.37
C ASP A 46 8.96 4.50 3.82
N SER A 47 8.77 5.73 3.31
CA SER A 47 7.60 6.56 3.64
C SER A 47 6.29 5.90 3.21
N TYR A 48 6.23 5.35 2.00
CA TYR A 48 5.00 4.77 1.49
C TYR A 48 4.71 3.40 2.07
N ALA A 49 5.72 2.60 2.42
CA ALA A 49 5.51 1.32 3.08
C ALA A 49 4.79 1.51 4.43
N GLU A 50 5.25 2.47 5.24
CA GLU A 50 4.61 2.79 6.53
C GLU A 50 3.18 3.29 6.34
N ARG A 51 2.98 4.28 5.45
CA ARG A 51 1.65 4.84 5.17
C ARG A 51 0.67 3.80 4.61
N ILE A 52 1.08 2.98 3.64
CA ILE A 52 0.21 1.95 3.05
C ILE A 52 -0.20 0.92 4.11
N THR A 53 0.71 0.60 5.02
CA THR A 53 0.40 -0.29 6.15
C THR A 53 -0.62 0.36 7.08
N HIS A 54 -0.45 1.63 7.42
CA HIS A 54 -1.42 2.31 8.28
C HIS A 54 -2.80 2.49 7.62
N ASP A 55 -2.81 2.89 6.34
CA ASP A 55 -4.03 3.34 5.66
C ASP A 55 -4.85 2.19 5.09
N PHE A 56 -4.23 1.04 4.76
CA PHE A 56 -4.89 -0.06 4.05
C PHE A 56 -4.68 -1.44 4.64
N LEU A 57 -3.92 -1.62 5.72
CA LEU A 57 -3.70 -2.96 6.24
C LEU A 57 -5.00 -3.58 6.76
N GLU A 58 -5.41 -4.69 6.14
CA GLU A 58 -6.55 -5.50 6.61
C GLU A 58 -6.01 -6.44 7.67
N ILE A 59 -6.14 -6.04 8.93
CA ILE A 59 -5.89 -6.95 10.04
C ILE A 59 -7.11 -7.85 10.14
N ALA A 60 -6.99 -9.06 9.61
CA ALA A 60 -8.00 -10.08 9.83
C ALA A 60 -8.11 -10.34 11.35
N PRO A 61 -9.32 -10.34 11.94
CA PRO A 61 -9.48 -10.67 13.34
C PRO A 61 -8.93 -12.07 13.61
N ALA A 62 -8.33 -12.27 14.78
CA ALA A 62 -7.94 -13.60 15.23
C ALA A 62 -9.17 -14.51 15.14
N ARG A 63 -9.04 -15.65 14.44
CA ARG A 63 -10.13 -16.62 14.36
C ARG A 63 -10.41 -17.11 15.78
N GLU A 64 -11.58 -16.78 16.34
CA GLU A 64 -12.02 -17.38 17.60
C GLU A 64 -12.07 -18.90 17.37
N HIS A 65 -11.29 -19.62 18.17
CA HIS A 65 -11.41 -21.06 18.26
C HIS A 65 -12.74 -21.31 18.97
N TYR A 66 -13.75 -21.76 18.24
CA TYR A 66 -14.91 -22.37 18.87
C TYR A 66 -14.42 -23.71 19.41
N ASP A 67 -14.23 -23.79 20.73
CA ASP A 67 -14.19 -25.06 21.45
C ASP A 67 -15.58 -25.70 21.32
N ASP A 68 -15.74 -26.60 20.34
CA ASP A 68 -16.82 -27.60 20.28
C ASP A 68 -16.27 -28.96 20.75
#